data_AF-A0A1H8WZE6-F1
#
_entry.id   AF-A0A1H8WZE6-F1
#
_cell.length_a   1.000
_cell.length_b   1.000
_cell.length_c   1.000
_cell.angle_alpha   90.00
_cell.angle_beta   90.00
_cell.angle_gamma   90.00
#
_symmetry.space_group_name_H-M   'P 1'
#
loop_
_entity.id
_entity.type
_entity.pdbx_description
1 polymer ?
#
loop_
_entity_poly.entity_id
_entity_poly.type
_entity_poly.pdbx_seq_one_letter_code
_entity_poly.pdbx_strand_id
1 'polypeptide(L)'
;MAVVEELKRIVEKLTGLGRPRRRALDRLAQPRMPQLFRFRDDGETPNSRLPLVVYRGALKLDEAFDPAAVFEETFARHGWRQSWRDGIYDFLHFHSATHEVLGFARGKVTIEFGGRRGRTLTLHAGDVAVLPAGIGHRRVTASDDLLVVGAYPAGGHYDEPRPEEIDYTAALAAIAKVKLPRKDPVYGAGGPLIELWRKPAPVRRRQANGSRRAKARTARRSRARRA
;
A
#
# COMPACT_ATOMS: atom_id res chain seq x y z
N MET A 1 15.60 -5.26 28.90
CA MET A 1 14.35 -5.28 28.11
C MET A 1 14.62 -5.72 26.67
N ALA A 2 15.40 -5.00 25.86
CA ALA A 2 15.65 -5.35 24.45
C ALA A 2 16.21 -6.77 24.20
N VAL A 3 17.18 -7.22 25.00
CA VAL A 3 17.81 -8.55 24.87
C VAL A 3 16.81 -9.69 25.12
N VAL A 4 15.83 -9.48 26.00
CA VAL A 4 14.81 -10.49 26.34
C VAL A 4 13.78 -10.62 25.22
N GLU A 5 13.38 -9.50 24.60
CA GLU A 5 12.50 -9.47 23.44
C GLU A 5 13.11 -10.19 22.24
N GLU A 6 14.42 -10.01 22.02
CA GLU A 6 15.14 -10.64 20.91
C GLU A 6 15.31 -12.15 21.12
N LEU A 7 15.65 -12.59 22.34
CA LEU A 7 15.68 -14.00 22.72
C LEU A 7 14.30 -14.67 22.58
N LYS A 8 13.23 -14.00 23.02
CA LYS A 8 11.86 -14.49 22.85
C LYS A 8 11.49 -14.64 21.38
N ARG A 9 11.86 -13.67 20.53
CA ARG A 9 11.65 -13.75 19.07
C ARG A 9 12.42 -14.90 18.41
N ILE A 10 13.66 -15.15 18.83
CA ILE A 10 14.46 -16.28 18.34
C ILE A 10 13.79 -17.60 18.73
N VAL A 11 13.34 -17.72 19.98
CA VAL A 11 12.62 -18.90 20.47
C VAL A 11 11.27 -19.06 19.75
N GLU A 12 10.49 -18.00 19.53
CA GLU A 12 9.22 -18.05 18.79
C GLU A 12 9.41 -18.43 17.32
N LYS A 13 10.47 -17.91 16.66
CA LYS A 13 10.82 -18.34 15.29
C LYS A 13 11.24 -19.80 15.22
N LEU A 14 11.99 -20.30 16.20
CA LEU A 14 12.46 -21.68 16.24
C LEU A 14 11.37 -22.68 16.66
N THR A 15 10.45 -22.26 17.53
CA THR A 15 9.38 -23.12 18.07
C THR A 15 8.06 -23.01 17.30
N GLY A 16 7.85 -21.95 16.53
CA GLY A 16 6.59 -21.63 15.87
C GLY A 16 5.48 -21.16 16.83
N LEU A 17 5.79 -20.95 18.12
CA LEU A 17 4.87 -20.35 19.08
C LEU A 17 4.45 -18.96 18.59
N GLY A 18 3.16 -18.68 18.58
CA GLY A 18 2.59 -17.41 18.11
C GLY A 18 2.50 -17.26 16.58
N ARG A 19 2.97 -18.21 15.77
CA ARG A 19 2.81 -18.17 14.30
C ARG A 19 1.57 -18.94 13.85
N PRO A 20 0.65 -18.32 13.08
CA PRO A 20 -0.55 -19.01 12.62
C PRO A 20 -0.22 -20.07 11.57
N ARG A 21 -0.77 -21.28 11.75
CA ARG A 21 -0.76 -22.33 10.70
C ARG A 21 -1.75 -21.99 9.59
N ARG A 22 -1.63 -22.66 8.42
CA ARG A 22 -2.50 -22.45 7.24
C ARG A 22 -4.00 -22.34 7.55
N ARG A 23 -4.56 -23.27 8.33
CA ARG A 23 -5.99 -23.26 8.68
C ARG A 23 -6.40 -22.03 9.51
N ALA A 24 -5.49 -21.49 10.32
CA ALA A 24 -5.74 -20.26 11.07
C ALA A 24 -5.74 -19.04 10.14
N LEU A 25 -4.78 -18.97 9.21
CA LEU A 25 -4.69 -17.88 8.23
C LEU A 25 -6.00 -17.69 7.44
N ASP A 26 -6.63 -18.80 7.01
CA ASP A 26 -7.91 -18.74 6.28
C ASP A 26 -9.02 -18.06 7.10
N ARG A 27 -8.99 -18.16 8.44
CA ARG A 27 -9.96 -17.49 9.33
C ARG A 27 -9.59 -16.05 9.65
N LEU A 28 -8.29 -15.72 9.61
CA LEU A 28 -7.80 -14.38 9.91
C LEU A 28 -8.02 -13.44 8.72
N ALA A 29 -7.95 -13.94 7.48
CA ALA A 29 -8.26 -13.15 6.30
C ALA A 29 -9.75 -12.83 6.20
N GLN A 30 -10.08 -11.55 6.16
CA GLN A 30 -11.43 -11.03 6.03
C GLN A 30 -11.68 -10.58 4.59
N PRO A 31 -12.80 -10.95 3.94
CA PRO A 31 -13.15 -10.42 2.63
C PRO A 31 -13.37 -8.90 2.71
N ARG A 32 -12.56 -8.12 2.00
CA ARG A 32 -12.64 -6.65 1.98
C ARG A 32 -12.62 -6.15 0.54
N MET A 33 -13.50 -5.21 0.24
CA MET A 33 -13.46 -4.52 -1.04
C MET A 33 -12.24 -3.58 -1.08
N PRO A 34 -11.37 -3.69 -2.09
CA PRO A 34 -10.20 -2.83 -2.20
C PRO A 34 -10.58 -1.37 -2.48
N GLN A 35 -9.86 -0.45 -1.83
CA GLN A 35 -9.81 0.96 -2.22
C GLN A 35 -8.68 1.16 -3.23
N LEU A 36 -8.94 1.91 -4.31
CA LEU A 36 -7.98 2.15 -5.38
C LEU A 36 -7.57 3.62 -5.42
N PHE A 37 -6.28 3.88 -5.38
CA PHE A 37 -5.71 5.22 -5.50
C PHE A 37 -4.76 5.27 -6.69
N ARG A 38 -4.86 6.32 -7.50
CA ARG A 38 -4.01 6.51 -8.68
C ARG A 38 -3.25 7.80 -8.53
N PHE A 39 -1.97 7.71 -8.83
CA PHE A 39 -1.04 8.83 -8.79
C PHE A 39 -0.49 9.03 -10.19
N ARG A 40 -0.45 10.29 -10.61
CA ARG A 40 0.16 10.63 -11.88
C ARG A 40 1.62 10.88 -11.65
N ASP A 41 2.40 10.57 -12.66
CA ASP A 41 3.74 11.10 -12.80
C ASP A 41 3.75 12.63 -12.59
N ASP A 42 4.64 13.11 -11.74
CA ASP A 42 4.80 14.52 -11.42
C ASP A 42 6.12 15.12 -11.94
N GLY A 43 6.88 14.36 -12.72
CA GLY A 43 8.17 14.72 -13.31
C GLY A 43 9.39 14.41 -12.45
N GLU A 44 9.19 14.04 -11.19
CA GLU A 44 10.25 13.63 -10.26
C GLU A 44 9.98 12.22 -9.72
N THR A 45 8.74 11.98 -9.26
CA THR A 45 8.27 10.65 -8.88
C THR A 45 7.53 10.02 -10.05
N PRO A 46 8.04 8.93 -10.65
CA PRO A 46 7.41 8.30 -11.81
C PRO A 46 5.97 7.86 -11.56
N ASN A 47 5.67 7.41 -10.33
CA ASN A 47 4.41 6.77 -9.98
C ASN A 47 4.10 5.58 -10.90
N SER A 48 2.85 5.13 -10.93
CA SER A 48 2.46 3.94 -11.67
C SER A 48 1.15 4.13 -12.41
N ARG A 49 1.05 3.48 -13.57
CA ARG A 49 -0.22 3.31 -14.28
C ARG A 49 -1.18 2.37 -13.54
N LEU A 50 -0.62 1.50 -12.70
CA LEU A 50 -1.37 0.61 -11.83
C LEU A 50 -1.82 1.38 -10.57
N PRO A 51 -3.03 1.13 -10.05
CA PRO A 51 -3.46 1.75 -8.81
C PRO A 51 -2.73 1.16 -7.59
N LEU A 52 -2.41 2.01 -6.62
CA LEU A 52 -2.24 1.61 -5.22
C LEU A 52 -3.54 0.94 -4.76
N VAL A 53 -3.42 -0.25 -4.17
CA VAL A 53 -4.55 -1.01 -3.64
C VAL A 53 -4.48 -1.03 -2.13
N VAL A 54 -5.55 -0.63 -1.45
CA VAL A 54 -5.63 -0.68 0.02
C VAL A 54 -6.79 -1.56 0.45
N TYR A 55 -6.51 -2.58 1.25
CA TYR A 55 -7.49 -3.41 1.92
C TYR A 55 -7.60 -2.98 3.39
N ARG A 56 -8.78 -2.51 3.80
CA ARG A 56 -9.01 -2.04 5.17
C ARG A 56 -9.39 -3.18 6.09
N GLY A 57 -8.65 -3.40 7.19
CA GLY A 57 -8.88 -4.49 8.14
C GLY A 57 -8.95 -5.85 7.45
N ALA A 58 -7.99 -6.11 6.55
CA ALA A 58 -7.94 -7.30 5.71
C ALA A 58 -7.53 -8.54 6.51
N LEU A 59 -6.67 -8.36 7.51
CA LEU A 59 -6.29 -9.42 8.44
C LEU A 59 -6.78 -9.07 9.84
N LYS A 60 -7.54 -9.99 10.43
CA LYS A 60 -7.87 -9.96 11.86
C LYS A 60 -6.60 -10.26 12.64
N LEU A 61 -6.29 -9.42 13.61
CA LEU A 61 -5.17 -9.63 14.53
C LEU A 61 -5.73 -10.19 15.83
N ASP A 62 -5.50 -11.48 16.02
CA ASP A 62 -5.92 -12.24 17.19
C ASP A 62 -4.77 -12.26 18.20
N GLU A 63 -5.07 -12.06 19.48
CA GLU A 63 -4.06 -12.01 20.56
C GLU A 63 -3.32 -13.34 20.73
N ALA A 64 -3.88 -14.44 20.23
CA ALA A 64 -3.21 -15.75 20.21
C ALA A 64 -1.97 -15.82 19.29
N PHE A 65 -1.79 -14.85 18.39
CA PHE A 65 -0.70 -14.84 17.42
C PHE A 65 0.12 -13.54 17.50
N ASP A 66 1.40 -13.63 17.13
CA ASP A 66 2.21 -12.46 16.82
C ASP A 66 1.59 -11.75 15.60
N PRO A 67 1.11 -10.50 15.74
CA PRO A 67 0.49 -9.77 14.63
C PRO A 67 1.37 -9.68 13.38
N ALA A 68 2.68 -9.51 13.52
CA ALA A 68 3.57 -9.45 12.37
C ALA A 68 3.71 -10.82 11.68
N ALA A 69 3.76 -11.91 12.44
CA ALA A 69 3.76 -13.26 11.87
C ALA A 69 2.49 -13.56 11.06
N VAL A 70 1.34 -12.99 11.41
CA VAL A 70 0.10 -13.13 10.62
C VAL A 70 0.30 -12.59 9.20
N PHE A 71 0.92 -11.42 9.04
CA PHE A 71 1.22 -10.85 7.71
C PHE A 71 2.29 -11.65 6.97
N GLU A 72 3.41 -11.94 7.62
CA GLU A 72 4.52 -12.72 7.01
C GLU A 72 4.04 -14.04 6.42
N GLU A 73 3.27 -14.82 7.20
CA GLU A 73 2.77 -16.12 6.78
C GLU A 73 1.71 -16.00 5.68
N THR A 74 0.84 -14.99 5.76
CA THR A 74 -0.16 -14.71 4.70
C THR A 74 0.53 -14.36 3.39
N PHE A 75 1.46 -13.40 3.42
CA PHE A 75 2.21 -12.96 2.24
C PHE A 75 3.03 -14.11 1.65
N ALA A 76 3.78 -14.84 2.48
CA ALA A 76 4.64 -15.94 2.04
C ALA A 76 3.84 -17.07 1.38
N ARG A 77 2.65 -17.39 1.92
CA ARG A 77 1.72 -18.37 1.32
C ARG A 77 1.29 -17.98 -0.09
N HIS A 78 1.19 -16.69 -0.36
CA HIS A 78 0.80 -16.15 -1.66
C HIS A 78 1.98 -15.77 -2.56
N GLY A 79 3.20 -16.11 -2.16
CA GLY A 79 4.41 -15.90 -2.97
C GLY A 79 5.00 -14.50 -2.86
N TRP A 80 4.55 -13.72 -1.87
CA TRP A 80 5.16 -12.46 -1.45
C TRP A 80 6.11 -12.77 -0.30
N ARG A 81 7.42 -12.72 -0.56
CA ARG A 81 8.47 -13.25 0.32
C ARG A 81 9.48 -12.15 0.68
N GLN A 82 10.60 -12.56 1.28
CA GLN A 82 11.67 -11.66 1.74
C GLN A 82 11.10 -10.59 2.67
N SER A 83 10.23 -11.03 3.58
CA SER A 83 9.54 -10.11 4.47
C SER A 83 10.48 -9.50 5.50
N TRP A 84 10.24 -8.25 5.82
CA TRP A 84 10.92 -7.49 6.88
C TRP A 84 9.89 -6.96 7.88
N ARG A 85 10.35 -6.47 9.04
CA ARG A 85 9.52 -5.86 10.07
C ARG A 85 10.14 -4.54 10.52
N ASP A 86 9.48 -3.42 10.31
CA ASP A 86 9.97 -2.09 10.71
C ASP A 86 8.84 -1.03 10.64
N GLY A 87 9.16 0.25 10.69
CA GLY A 87 8.31 1.36 10.28
C GLY A 87 8.38 1.65 8.78
N ILE A 88 8.15 2.91 8.42
CA ILE A 88 8.26 3.42 7.05
C ILE A 88 9.13 4.67 7.10
N TYR A 89 10.05 4.83 6.16
CA TYR A 89 10.91 6.01 6.07
C TYR A 89 10.09 7.31 5.96
N ASP A 90 10.59 8.38 6.57
CA ASP A 90 9.99 9.72 6.50
C ASP A 90 10.50 10.56 5.32
N PHE A 91 11.45 10.04 4.55
CA PHE A 91 11.83 10.60 3.26
C PHE A 91 11.09 9.92 2.12
N LEU A 92 10.85 10.69 1.04
CA LEU A 92 10.18 10.19 -0.16
C LEU A 92 11.09 9.22 -0.89
N HIS A 93 10.60 8.01 -1.13
CA HIS A 93 11.28 6.97 -1.90
C HIS A 93 10.26 6.14 -2.69
N PHE A 94 10.74 5.33 -3.62
CA PHE A 94 9.93 4.36 -4.36
C PHE A 94 10.77 3.14 -4.77
N HIS A 95 10.11 2.03 -5.08
CA HIS A 95 10.74 0.88 -5.71
C HIS A 95 10.65 1.00 -7.23
N SER A 96 11.76 0.98 -7.96
CA SER A 96 11.75 1.03 -9.43
C SER A 96 11.74 -0.36 -10.07
N ALA A 97 12.22 -1.38 -9.35
CA ALA A 97 12.41 -2.74 -9.88
C ALA A 97 11.48 -3.80 -9.29
N THR A 98 10.62 -3.45 -8.33
CA THR A 98 9.69 -4.40 -7.71
C THR A 98 8.39 -3.76 -7.25
N HIS A 99 7.34 -4.57 -7.10
CA HIS A 99 6.14 -4.20 -6.36
C HIS A 99 6.33 -4.50 -4.89
N GLU A 100 5.57 -3.84 -4.03
CA GLU A 100 5.65 -4.04 -2.58
C GLU A 100 4.26 -4.27 -2.00
N VAL A 101 4.18 -5.10 -0.96
CA VAL A 101 3.03 -5.15 -0.06
C VAL A 101 3.47 -4.75 1.35
N LEU A 102 2.68 -3.88 1.98
CA LEU A 102 2.82 -3.45 3.37
C LEU A 102 1.63 -3.95 4.18
N GLY A 103 1.90 -4.67 5.26
CA GLY A 103 0.94 -5.11 6.27
C GLY A 103 1.13 -4.35 7.58
N PHE A 104 0.08 -3.73 8.09
CA PHE A 104 0.16 -2.92 9.31
C PHE A 104 -0.16 -3.80 10.51
N ALA A 105 0.86 -4.22 11.26
CA ALA A 105 0.75 -5.17 12.37
C ALA A 105 0.36 -4.51 13.69
N ARG A 106 0.80 -3.27 13.94
CA ARG A 106 0.47 -2.50 15.14
C ARG A 106 0.39 -1.01 14.82
N GLY A 107 -0.26 -0.26 15.71
CA GLY A 107 -0.32 1.18 15.64
C GLY A 107 -1.10 1.75 14.46
N LYS A 108 -0.76 3.00 14.15
CA LYS A 108 -1.37 3.83 13.12
C LYS A 108 -0.28 4.66 12.44
N VAL A 109 -0.40 4.83 11.13
CA VAL A 109 0.52 5.65 10.34
C VAL A 109 -0.23 6.50 9.33
N THR A 110 0.22 7.72 9.12
CA THR A 110 -0.18 8.54 7.97
C THR A 110 0.96 8.56 6.98
N ILE A 111 0.69 8.10 5.76
CA ILE A 111 1.68 8.01 4.68
C ILE A 111 1.23 8.96 3.57
N GLU A 112 2.15 9.77 3.06
CA GLU A 112 1.97 10.47 1.80
C GLU A 112 2.34 9.53 0.66
N PHE A 113 1.41 9.31 -0.27
CA PHE A 113 1.63 8.52 -1.49
C PHE A 113 1.57 9.43 -2.71
N GLY A 114 2.40 9.18 -3.70
CA GLY A 114 2.36 9.83 -5.01
C GLY A 114 3.28 11.02 -5.20
N GLY A 115 4.14 11.34 -4.23
CA GLY A 115 5.06 12.47 -4.30
C GLY A 115 4.36 13.83 -4.24
N ARG A 116 4.88 14.82 -4.97
CA ARG A 116 4.46 16.24 -4.91
C ARG A 116 3.00 16.46 -5.27
N ARG A 117 2.43 15.61 -6.14
CA ARG A 117 1.00 15.63 -6.51
C ARG A 117 0.19 14.52 -5.84
N GLY A 118 0.75 13.99 -4.75
CA GLY A 118 0.24 12.88 -4.00
C GLY A 118 -0.95 13.21 -3.10
N ARG A 119 -1.23 12.28 -2.19
CA ARG A 119 -2.19 12.46 -1.11
C ARG A 119 -1.77 11.66 0.11
N THR A 120 -2.21 12.10 1.28
CA THR A 120 -2.04 11.34 2.51
C THR A 120 -3.16 10.32 2.69
N LEU A 121 -2.79 9.14 3.19
CA LEU A 121 -3.71 8.11 3.66
C LEU A 121 -3.26 7.67 5.05
N THR A 122 -4.22 7.56 5.96
CA THR A 122 -3.98 6.97 7.28
C THR A 122 -4.32 5.50 7.25
N LEU A 123 -3.41 4.64 7.70
CA LEU A 123 -3.52 3.19 7.79
C LEU A 123 -3.40 2.74 9.25
N HIS A 124 -4.07 1.65 9.60
CA HIS A 124 -4.16 1.13 10.96
C HIS A 124 -3.82 -0.36 10.99
N ALA A 125 -3.55 -0.88 12.19
CA ALA A 125 -3.39 -2.30 12.44
C ALA A 125 -4.50 -3.13 11.74
N GLY A 126 -4.09 -4.16 11.00
CA GLY A 126 -4.96 -5.02 10.17
C GLY A 126 -5.13 -4.58 8.72
N ASP A 127 -4.74 -3.35 8.36
CA ASP A 127 -4.76 -2.88 6.97
C ASP A 127 -3.63 -3.53 6.15
N VAL A 128 -3.83 -3.57 4.82
CA VAL A 128 -2.81 -3.96 3.83
C VAL A 128 -2.79 -2.93 2.70
N ALA A 129 -1.62 -2.49 2.29
CA ALA A 129 -1.41 -1.66 1.10
C ALA A 129 -0.51 -2.40 0.10
N VAL A 130 -0.92 -2.47 -1.16
CA VAL A 130 -0.13 -3.06 -2.26
C VAL A 130 0.28 -1.94 -3.20
N LEU A 131 1.58 -1.66 -3.23
CA LEU A 131 2.21 -0.58 -3.98
C LEU A 131 2.77 -1.15 -5.29
N PRO A 132 2.24 -0.73 -6.45
CA PRO A 132 2.95 -0.87 -7.71
C PRO A 132 4.33 -0.20 -7.69
N ALA A 133 5.22 -0.71 -8.54
CA ALA A 133 6.53 -0.11 -8.75
C ALA A 133 6.34 1.34 -9.23
N GLY A 134 7.19 2.23 -8.72
CA GLY A 134 7.20 3.66 -9.00
C GLY A 134 6.37 4.53 -8.06
N ILE A 135 5.46 3.96 -7.25
CA ILE A 135 4.68 4.77 -6.31
C ILE A 135 5.60 5.34 -5.22
N GLY A 136 5.80 6.66 -5.27
CA GLY A 136 6.47 7.41 -4.23
C GLY A 136 5.70 7.33 -2.93
N HIS A 137 6.37 7.08 -1.82
CA HIS A 137 5.74 7.11 -0.51
C HIS A 137 6.70 7.55 0.60
N ARG A 138 6.13 8.12 1.67
CA ARG A 138 6.84 8.44 2.91
C ARG A 138 5.89 8.54 4.10
N ARG A 139 6.39 8.21 5.28
CA ARG A 139 5.74 8.45 6.56
C ARG A 139 5.65 9.96 6.83
N VAL A 140 4.44 10.43 7.16
CA VAL A 140 4.18 11.79 7.65
C VAL A 140 4.09 11.78 9.17
N THR A 141 3.31 10.87 9.74
CA THR A 141 3.21 10.64 11.19
C THR A 141 3.02 9.17 11.49
N ALA A 142 3.42 8.74 12.67
CA ALA A 142 3.21 7.38 13.18
C ALA A 142 2.92 7.42 14.69
N SER A 143 2.18 6.44 15.18
CA SER A 143 2.17 6.13 16.62
C SER A 143 3.46 5.43 17.04
N ASP A 144 3.81 5.54 18.32
CA ASP A 144 5.05 4.98 18.88
C ASP A 144 5.15 3.46 18.75
N ASP A 145 4.00 2.78 18.67
CA ASP A 145 3.89 1.32 18.57
C ASP A 145 3.80 0.82 17.12
N LEU A 146 4.02 1.67 16.11
CA LEU A 146 3.92 1.29 14.70
C LEU A 146 4.81 0.09 14.40
N LEU A 147 4.20 -0.95 13.83
CA LEU A 147 4.92 -2.10 13.28
C LEU A 147 4.33 -2.45 11.93
N VAL A 148 5.15 -2.46 10.89
CA VAL A 148 4.81 -2.77 9.51
C VAL A 148 5.59 -4.00 9.08
N VAL A 149 4.96 -4.83 8.26
CA VAL A 149 5.58 -5.95 7.57
C VAL A 149 5.57 -5.65 6.08
N GLY A 150 6.74 -5.43 5.48
CA GLY A 150 6.85 -5.36 4.03
C GLY A 150 7.24 -6.70 3.43
N ALA A 151 6.86 -6.94 2.18
CA ALA A 151 7.26 -8.12 1.41
C ALA A 151 7.17 -7.84 -0.10
N TYR A 152 7.84 -8.69 -0.90
CA TYR A 152 7.98 -8.50 -2.35
C TYR A 152 7.53 -9.75 -3.12
N PRO A 153 6.97 -9.61 -4.33
CA PRO A 153 6.66 -10.77 -5.15
C PRO A 153 7.96 -11.42 -5.65
N ALA A 154 7.89 -12.70 -6.02
CA ALA A 154 9.06 -13.40 -6.52
C ALA A 154 9.65 -12.76 -7.80
N GLY A 155 10.98 -12.62 -7.85
CA GLY A 155 11.73 -12.29 -9.07
C GLY A 155 11.95 -10.80 -9.33
N GLY A 156 11.69 -9.92 -8.36
CA GLY A 156 12.12 -8.51 -8.38
C GLY A 156 13.48 -8.31 -7.72
N HIS A 157 14.15 -7.20 -8.04
CA HIS A 157 15.30 -6.71 -7.29
C HIS A 157 14.81 -5.66 -6.28
N TYR A 158 15.36 -5.68 -5.07
CA TYR A 158 15.06 -4.67 -4.07
C TYR A 158 15.87 -3.40 -4.36
N ASP A 159 15.19 -2.27 -4.44
CA ASP A 159 15.76 -0.95 -4.60
C ASP A 159 14.85 0.09 -3.95
N GLU A 160 15.38 1.17 -3.40
CA GLU A 160 14.54 2.20 -2.76
C GLU A 160 15.07 3.62 -2.99
N PRO A 161 15.38 4.00 -4.26
CA PRO A 161 15.91 5.31 -4.54
C PRO A 161 14.97 6.42 -4.07
N ARG A 162 15.57 7.49 -3.56
CA ARG A 162 14.94 8.80 -3.54
C ARG A 162 14.85 9.34 -4.98
N PRO A 163 13.88 10.20 -5.30
CA PRO A 163 13.75 10.76 -6.66
C PRO A 163 15.04 11.35 -7.23
N GLU A 164 15.87 11.96 -6.39
CA GLU A 164 17.15 12.56 -6.77
C GLU A 164 18.32 11.56 -6.94
N GLU A 165 18.16 10.31 -6.50
CA GLU A 165 19.23 9.30 -6.51
C GLU A 165 19.23 8.41 -7.76
N ILE A 166 18.22 8.56 -8.63
CA ILE A 166 18.06 7.76 -9.85
C ILE A 166 17.72 8.65 -11.03
N ASP A 167 18.29 8.33 -12.20
CA ASP A 167 17.87 8.97 -13.45
C ASP A 167 16.39 8.64 -13.72
N TYR A 168 15.59 9.69 -13.89
CA TYR A 168 14.15 9.57 -14.05
C TYR A 168 13.74 8.73 -15.28
N THR A 169 14.48 8.84 -16.40
CA THR A 169 14.20 8.05 -17.61
C THR A 169 14.53 6.58 -17.38
N ALA A 170 15.64 6.29 -16.70
CA ALA A 170 16.01 4.94 -16.28
C ALA A 170 14.97 4.33 -15.33
N ALA A 171 14.47 5.11 -14.36
CA ALA A 171 13.41 4.68 -13.45
C ALA A 171 12.13 4.31 -14.22
N LEU A 172 11.68 5.15 -15.15
CA LEU A 172 10.53 4.85 -16.01
C LEU A 172 10.72 3.54 -16.80
N ALA A 173 11.91 3.34 -17.38
CA ALA A 173 12.24 2.15 -18.14
C ALA A 173 12.30 0.88 -17.27
N ALA A 174 12.79 1.00 -16.03
CA ALA A 174 12.81 -0.10 -15.05
C ALA A 174 11.39 -0.48 -14.60
N ILE A 175 10.59 0.50 -14.20
CA ILE A 175 9.21 0.31 -13.74
C ILE A 175 8.36 -0.38 -14.81
N ALA A 176 8.53 0.00 -16.08
CA ALA A 176 7.80 -0.60 -17.20
C ALA A 176 8.08 -2.10 -17.41
N LYS A 177 9.22 -2.61 -16.92
CA LYS A 177 9.62 -4.02 -17.01
C LYS A 177 9.15 -4.86 -15.82
N VAL A 178 8.67 -4.25 -14.74
CA VAL A 178 8.22 -4.96 -13.55
C VAL A 178 6.98 -5.79 -13.89
N LYS A 179 7.10 -7.10 -13.67
CA LYS A 179 6.04 -8.06 -13.98
C LYS A 179 4.96 -8.04 -12.89
N LEU A 180 3.72 -8.24 -13.32
CA LEU A 180 2.61 -8.46 -12.40
C LEU A 180 2.89 -9.67 -11.48
N PRO A 181 2.46 -9.62 -10.21
CA PRO A 181 2.61 -10.72 -9.29
C PRO A 181 1.70 -11.89 -9.70
N ARG A 182 2.05 -13.10 -9.28
CA ARG A 182 1.26 -14.31 -9.59
C ARG A 182 -0.06 -14.39 -8.83
N LYS A 183 -0.13 -13.80 -7.63
CA LYS A 183 -1.26 -13.91 -6.70
C LYS A 183 -1.43 -12.62 -5.89
N ASP A 184 -2.65 -12.38 -5.44
CA ASP A 184 -2.95 -11.37 -4.44
C ASP A 184 -2.26 -11.70 -3.10
N PRO A 185 -1.64 -10.74 -2.40
CA PRO A 185 -0.90 -11.00 -1.17
C PRO A 185 -1.77 -11.43 0.01
N VAL A 186 -3.08 -11.15 -0.01
CA VAL A 186 -4.02 -11.49 1.08
C VAL A 186 -4.90 -12.67 0.70
N TYR A 187 -5.46 -12.65 -0.51
CA TYR A 187 -6.49 -13.61 -0.94
C TYR A 187 -6.00 -14.64 -1.96
N GLY A 188 -4.71 -14.61 -2.32
CA GLY A 188 -4.12 -15.58 -3.22
C GLY A 188 -4.66 -15.52 -4.65
N ALA A 189 -4.97 -16.68 -5.22
CA ALA A 189 -5.42 -16.78 -6.62
C ALA A 189 -6.86 -16.26 -6.83
N GLY A 190 -7.68 -16.21 -5.78
CA GLY A 190 -9.04 -15.67 -5.83
C GLY A 190 -9.12 -14.17 -5.50
N GLY A 191 -7.99 -13.52 -5.23
CA GLY A 191 -7.95 -12.10 -4.91
C GLY A 191 -8.09 -11.19 -6.14
N PRO A 192 -8.57 -9.94 -5.95
CA PRO A 192 -8.89 -9.06 -7.06
C PRO A 192 -7.67 -8.36 -7.67
N LEU A 193 -6.50 -8.37 -7.00
CA LEU A 193 -5.33 -7.57 -7.39
C LEU A 193 -4.95 -7.70 -8.88
N ILE A 194 -4.85 -8.93 -9.37
CA ILE A 194 -4.35 -9.19 -10.74
C ILE A 194 -5.35 -8.65 -11.77
N GLU A 195 -6.65 -8.80 -11.52
CA GLU A 195 -7.69 -8.26 -12.40
C GLU A 195 -7.66 -6.73 -12.40
N LEU A 196 -7.57 -6.12 -11.21
CA LEU A 196 -7.47 -4.68 -11.03
C LEU A 196 -6.26 -4.07 -11.76
N TRP A 197 -5.15 -4.81 -11.82
CA TRP A 197 -3.91 -4.36 -12.48
C TRP A 197 -3.86 -4.70 -13.97
N ARG A 198 -4.55 -5.76 -14.44
CA ARG A 198 -4.66 -6.07 -15.88
C ARG A 198 -5.60 -5.13 -16.63
N LYS A 199 -6.69 -4.72 -15.99
CA LYS A 199 -7.69 -3.82 -16.58
C LYS A 199 -7.80 -2.54 -15.74
N PRO A 200 -6.77 -1.68 -15.72
CA PRO A 200 -6.88 -0.42 -15.00
C PRO A 200 -8.00 0.41 -15.64
N ALA A 201 -9.16 0.49 -14.96
CA ALA A 201 -10.25 1.35 -15.42
C ALA A 201 -9.72 2.78 -15.65
N PRO A 202 -10.11 3.44 -16.75
CA PRO A 202 -9.57 4.74 -17.10
C PRO A 202 -9.84 5.74 -15.97
N VAL A 203 -8.85 6.61 -15.70
CA VAL A 203 -9.00 7.71 -14.73
C VAL A 203 -10.18 8.57 -15.18
N ARG A 204 -11.34 8.43 -14.52
CA ARG A 204 -12.46 9.34 -14.72
C ARG A 204 -11.98 10.74 -14.35
N ARG A 205 -11.81 11.62 -15.36
CA ARG A 205 -11.67 13.06 -15.15
C ARG A 205 -12.88 13.47 -14.31
N ARG A 206 -12.67 13.91 -13.07
CA ARG A 206 -13.68 14.76 -12.40
C ARG A 206 -13.80 16.00 -13.29
N GLN A 207 -14.84 16.04 -14.12
CA GLN A 207 -15.21 17.25 -14.83
C GLN A 207 -15.47 18.31 -13.75
N ALA A 208 -14.72 19.41 -13.81
CA ALA A 208 -14.98 20.61 -13.05
C ALA A 208 -16.30 21.24 -13.55
N ASN A 209 -17.43 20.60 -13.26
CA ASN A 209 -18.77 21.10 -13.62
C ASN A 209 -19.46 21.85 -12.47
N GLY A 210 -18.72 22.20 -11.42
CA GLY A 210 -19.21 23.02 -10.30
C GLY A 210 -19.32 24.53 -10.61
N SER A 211 -18.60 25.05 -11.60
CA SER A 211 -18.51 26.50 -11.81
C SER A 211 -19.56 27.09 -12.77
N ARG A 212 -20.23 26.27 -13.61
CA ARG A 212 -21.26 26.76 -14.54
C ARG A 212 -22.66 26.85 -13.93
N ARG A 213 -23.02 25.98 -12.97
CA ARG A 213 -24.33 26.05 -12.29
C ARG A 213 -24.45 27.19 -11.28
N ALA A 214 -23.33 27.65 -10.70
CA ALA A 214 -23.32 28.80 -9.80
C ALA A 214 -23.61 30.11 -10.55
N LYS A 215 -22.99 30.35 -11.71
CA LYS A 215 -23.20 31.57 -12.50
C LYS A 215 -24.63 31.70 -13.06
N ALA A 216 -25.29 30.58 -13.38
CA ALA A 216 -26.68 30.60 -13.85
C ALA A 216 -27.71 30.93 -12.74
N ARG A 217 -27.45 30.56 -11.48
CA ARG A 217 -28.34 30.89 -10.35
C ARG A 217 -28.22 32.33 -9.89
N THR A 218 -27.04 32.95 -10.00
CA THR A 218 -26.85 34.37 -9.63
C THR A 218 -27.50 35.32 -10.65
N ALA A 219 -27.44 35.00 -11.95
CA ALA A 219 -28.07 35.81 -13.00
C ALA A 219 -29.62 35.77 -12.97
N ARG A 220 -30.22 34.67 -12.49
CA ARG A 220 -31.69 34.57 -12.34
C ARG A 220 -32.22 35.33 -11.13
N ARG A 221 -31.42 35.47 -10.06
CA ARG A 221 -31.80 36.24 -8.86
C ARG A 221 -31.69 37.75 -9.03
N SER A 222 -30.82 38.25 -9.92
CA SER A 222 -30.71 39.70 -10.19
C SER A 222 -31.85 40.25 -11.06
N ARG A 223 -32.44 39.42 -11.94
CA ARG A 223 -33.61 39.82 -12.75
C ARG A 223 -34.93 39.84 -11.98
N ALA A 224 -35.08 39.03 -10.94
CA ALA A 224 -36.30 38.98 -10.12
C ALA A 224 -36.39 40.08 -9.03
N ARG A 225 -35.38 40.95 -8.91
CA ARG A 225 -35.36 42.08 -7.95
C ARG A 225 -35.48 43.46 -8.62
N ARG A 226 -35.73 43.50 -9.93
CA ARG A 226 -35.88 44.72 -10.73
C ARG A 226 -37.20 44.76 -11.52
N ALA A 227 -38.16 43.92 -11.14
CA ALA A 227 -39.54 43.96 -11.62
C ALA A 227 -40.46 44.21 -10.42
#